data_AF-A0A1M7S4B1-F1
#
_entry.id   AF-A0A1M7S4B1-F1
#
_cell.length_a   1.000
_cell.length_b   1.000
_cell.length_c   1.000
_cell.angle_alpha   90.00
_cell.angle_beta   90.00
_cell.angle_gamma   90.00
#
_symmetry.space_group_name_H-M   'P 1'
#
loop_
_entity.id
_entity.type
_entity.pdbx_description
1 polymer ?
#
loop_
_entity_poly.entity_id
_entity_poly.type
_entity_poly.pdbx_seq_one_letter_code
_entity_poly.pdbx_strand_id
1 'polypeptide(L)'
;MSIVNNANRDVFVGEMANNVLNEKDGTLFGFAYLENAAVHYYAAASEAPAFLLQLSKMTEKVICTPIATITQKSLTIHPENQAASPLQDILQQNYPESYFAFLTYFNEAASHNSAEPILKRYLTAFPPKTARSLSQANYALVNFAYCSKRLHRAGYLELLQRIPYSPPTGLPALDRFDFQPLWGIGYFLPDHTLAYYSNAYLPNVLKKKFSLETERLIVSPVFSQSYALSEPSSPSIKGRHDHFRNLLKETLSLNYMLTLQELKRLPSPINTMAFQKCLSQATPHLTESSLRAIGFYSDMWGCP
;
A
#
# COMPACT_ATOMS: atom_id res chain seq x y z
N MET A 1 -11.32 -39.54 -15.86
CA MET A 1 -12.07 -38.74 -14.86
C MET A 1 -11.83 -37.29 -15.19
N SER A 2 -12.82 -36.64 -15.78
CA SER A 2 -12.72 -35.26 -16.26
C SER A 2 -12.68 -34.29 -15.09
N ILE A 3 -11.64 -33.45 -15.06
CA ILE A 3 -11.51 -32.32 -14.15
C ILE A 3 -12.45 -31.23 -14.67
N VAL A 4 -13.49 -30.93 -13.90
CA VAL A 4 -14.37 -29.79 -14.13
C VAL A 4 -13.60 -28.53 -13.70
N ASN A 5 -13.03 -27.82 -14.67
CA ASN A 5 -12.49 -26.47 -14.50
C ASN A 5 -13.66 -25.48 -14.38
N ASN A 6 -14.19 -25.31 -13.17
CA ASN A 6 -15.00 -24.15 -12.81
C ASN A 6 -14.17 -23.24 -11.90
N ALA A 7 -13.34 -22.40 -12.51
CA ALA A 7 -12.83 -21.23 -11.83
C ALA A 7 -14.00 -20.24 -11.71
N ASN A 8 -14.54 -20.09 -10.50
CA ASN A 8 -15.35 -18.92 -10.17
C ASN A 8 -14.51 -17.67 -10.43
N ARG A 9 -15.01 -16.79 -11.31
CA ARG A 9 -14.31 -15.61 -11.84
C ARG A 9 -15.15 -14.39 -11.49
N ASP A 10 -14.84 -13.80 -10.35
CA ASP A 10 -15.52 -12.59 -9.88
C ASP A 10 -14.64 -11.37 -10.16
N VAL A 11 -15.11 -10.49 -11.05
CA VAL A 11 -14.56 -9.14 -11.21
C VAL A 11 -15.39 -8.22 -10.32
N PHE A 12 -14.77 -7.68 -9.27
CA PHE A 12 -15.43 -6.70 -8.41
C PHE A 12 -15.20 -5.30 -8.97
N VAL A 13 -16.27 -4.73 -9.54
CA VAL A 13 -16.33 -3.32 -9.96
C VAL A 13 -16.88 -2.51 -8.78
N GLY A 14 -16.13 -1.52 -8.30
CA GLY A 14 -16.65 -0.59 -7.29
C GLY A 14 -17.71 0.34 -7.91
N GLU A 15 -18.89 0.46 -7.28
CA GLU A 15 -19.94 1.41 -7.69
C GLU A 15 -19.41 2.86 -7.62
N MET A 16 -19.47 3.60 -8.74
CA MET A 16 -19.81 5.04 -8.82
C MET A 16 -19.43 5.62 -10.21
N ALA A 17 -20.42 5.88 -11.07
CA ALA A 17 -20.45 7.05 -11.96
C ALA A 17 -21.80 7.17 -12.70
N ASN A 18 -22.68 8.06 -12.21
CA ASN A 18 -23.82 8.54 -12.98
C ASN A 18 -23.39 9.72 -13.89
N ASN A 19 -23.70 9.60 -15.19
CA ASN A 19 -23.96 10.62 -16.22
C ASN A 19 -22.96 11.79 -16.45
N VAL A 20 -22.36 11.84 -17.64
CA VAL A 20 -22.56 12.85 -18.73
C VAL A 20 -21.61 12.50 -19.90
N LEU A 21 -22.17 12.37 -21.10
CA LEU A 21 -21.46 12.14 -22.37
C LEU A 21 -20.42 13.23 -22.66
N ASN A 22 -19.16 12.84 -22.69
CA ASN A 22 -18.08 13.49 -23.43
C ASN A 22 -17.10 12.39 -23.84
N GLU A 23 -16.57 12.44 -25.07
CA GLU A 23 -15.41 11.64 -25.48
C GLU A 23 -14.26 11.92 -24.50
N LYS A 24 -14.14 11.10 -23.47
CA LYS A 24 -13.11 11.22 -22.46
C LYS A 24 -12.36 9.90 -22.44
N ASP A 25 -11.05 10.00 -22.62
CA ASP A 25 -10.12 8.94 -22.31
C ASP A 25 -10.44 8.43 -20.89
N GLY A 26 -10.93 7.20 -20.80
CA GLY A 26 -11.23 6.53 -19.54
C GLY A 26 -9.96 5.88 -19.03
N THR A 27 -9.49 6.29 -17.85
CA THR A 27 -8.35 5.63 -17.21
C THR A 27 -8.87 4.70 -16.11
N LEU A 28 -8.49 3.43 -16.17
CA LEU A 28 -8.75 2.45 -15.13
C LEU A 28 -7.47 2.10 -14.39
N PHE A 29 -7.63 1.82 -13.10
CA PHE A 29 -6.59 1.39 -12.18
C PHE A 29 -7.00 0.06 -11.58
N GLY A 30 -6.08 -0.89 -11.46
CA GLY A 30 -6.44 -2.19 -10.91
C GLY A 30 -5.25 -3.06 -10.58
N PHE A 31 -5.50 -4.11 -9.82
CA PHE A 31 -4.50 -5.08 -9.42
C PHE A 31 -5.13 -6.46 -9.28
N ALA A 32 -4.29 -7.49 -9.33
CA ALA A 32 -4.72 -8.85 -9.04
C ALA A 32 -4.27 -9.25 -7.62
N TYR A 33 -5.03 -10.11 -6.96
CA TYR A 33 -4.69 -10.61 -5.64
C TYR A 33 -5.10 -12.07 -5.44
N LEU A 34 -4.34 -12.81 -4.62
CA LEU A 34 -4.58 -14.24 -4.36
C LEU A 34 -5.30 -14.44 -3.03
N GLU A 35 -6.57 -14.83 -3.10
CA GLU A 35 -7.41 -15.08 -1.91
C GLU A 35 -8.16 -16.41 -2.07
N ASN A 36 -8.11 -17.25 -1.03
CA ASN A 36 -8.69 -18.60 -1.05
C ASN A 36 -8.22 -19.47 -2.25
N ALA A 37 -6.92 -19.40 -2.56
CA ALA A 37 -6.28 -20.08 -3.70
C ALA A 37 -6.80 -19.68 -5.09
N ALA A 38 -7.61 -18.62 -5.18
CA ALA A 38 -8.08 -18.05 -6.44
C ALA A 38 -7.48 -16.65 -6.67
N VAL A 39 -7.12 -16.36 -7.92
CA VAL A 39 -6.67 -15.02 -8.32
C VAL A 39 -7.89 -14.17 -8.66
N HIS A 40 -8.07 -13.09 -7.92
CA HIS A 40 -9.13 -12.10 -8.10
C HIS A 40 -8.55 -10.84 -8.76
N TYR A 41 -9.41 -10.12 -9.49
CA TYR A 41 -9.03 -8.88 -10.17
C TYR A 41 -9.91 -7.75 -9.68
N TYR A 42 -9.28 -6.65 -9.28
CA TYR A 42 -9.96 -5.44 -8.89
C TYR A 42 -9.68 -4.35 -9.91
N ALA A 43 -10.72 -3.61 -10.31
CA ALA A 43 -10.62 -2.45 -11.18
C ALA A 43 -11.44 -1.29 -10.62
N ALA A 44 -10.91 -0.08 -10.76
CA ALA A 44 -11.56 1.16 -10.35
C ALA A 44 -11.27 2.28 -11.36
N ALA A 45 -12.24 3.17 -11.54
CA ALA A 45 -12.11 4.38 -12.37
C ALA A 45 -11.24 5.47 -11.73
N SER A 46 -10.82 5.29 -10.49
CA SER A 46 -9.87 6.17 -9.81
C SER A 46 -8.81 5.38 -9.06
N GLU A 47 -7.63 5.98 -8.96
CA GLU A 47 -6.43 5.34 -8.45
C GLU A 47 -6.46 5.11 -6.92
N ALA A 48 -7.06 6.04 -6.17
CA ALA A 48 -7.10 5.98 -4.71
C ALA A 48 -7.86 4.75 -4.15
N PRO A 49 -9.06 4.38 -4.65
CA PRO A 49 -9.72 3.10 -4.36
C PRO A 49 -8.84 1.87 -4.50
N ALA A 50 -8.14 1.74 -5.63
CA ALA A 50 -7.28 0.60 -5.90
C ALA A 50 -6.14 0.51 -4.87
N PHE A 51 -5.49 1.63 -4.54
CA PHE A 51 -4.46 1.66 -3.50
C PHE A 51 -4.99 1.32 -2.11
N LEU A 52 -6.13 1.87 -1.71
CA LEU A 52 -6.68 1.62 -0.38
C LEU A 52 -7.10 0.16 -0.20
N LEU A 53 -7.73 -0.45 -1.22
CA LEU A 53 -8.07 -1.87 -1.17
C LEU A 53 -6.81 -2.75 -1.15
N GLN A 54 -5.82 -2.46 -1.99
CA GLN A 54 -4.56 -3.20 -2.02
C GLN A 54 -3.87 -3.19 -0.64
N LEU A 55 -3.82 -2.03 0.02
CA LEU A 55 -3.25 -1.89 1.36
C LEU A 55 -4.00 -2.72 2.42
N SER A 56 -5.34 -2.77 2.33
CA SER A 56 -6.16 -3.65 3.20
C SER A 56 -5.80 -5.11 3.00
N LYS A 57 -5.80 -5.57 1.74
CA LYS A 57 -5.46 -6.95 1.39
C LYS A 57 -4.05 -7.34 1.84
N MET A 58 -3.07 -6.47 1.65
CA MET A 58 -1.72 -6.71 2.16
C MET A 58 -1.66 -6.86 3.69
N THR A 59 -2.47 -6.10 4.43
CA THR A 59 -2.57 -6.22 5.89
C THR A 59 -3.20 -7.55 6.32
N GLU A 60 -4.09 -8.09 5.49
CA GLU A 60 -4.66 -9.44 5.61
C GLU A 60 -3.70 -10.56 5.17
N LYS A 61 -2.44 -10.22 4.84
CA LYS A 61 -1.42 -11.13 4.27
C LYS A 61 -1.81 -11.75 2.93
N VAL A 62 -2.67 -11.07 2.17
CA VAL A 62 -3.02 -11.44 0.80
C VAL A 62 -1.92 -10.95 -0.14
N ILE A 63 -1.52 -11.81 -1.08
CA ILE A 63 -0.55 -11.44 -2.13
C ILE A 63 -1.27 -10.58 -3.17
N CYS A 64 -0.68 -9.45 -3.53
CA CYS A 64 -1.19 -8.51 -4.52
C CYS A 64 -0.13 -8.24 -5.59
N THR A 65 -0.56 -7.94 -6.81
CA THR A 65 0.30 -7.35 -7.84
C THR A 65 0.39 -5.84 -7.62
N PRO A 66 1.40 -5.15 -8.17
CA PRO A 66 1.36 -3.71 -8.33
C PRO A 66 0.09 -3.25 -9.06
N ILE A 67 -0.32 -2.01 -8.81
CA ILE A 67 -1.45 -1.41 -9.52
C ILE A 67 -1.04 -1.12 -10.96
N ALA A 68 -1.75 -1.72 -11.90
CA ALA A 68 -1.68 -1.42 -13.31
C ALA A 68 -2.65 -0.29 -13.66
N THR A 69 -2.29 0.48 -14.68
CA THR A 69 -3.09 1.58 -15.22
C THR A 69 -3.29 1.34 -16.71
N ILE A 70 -4.52 1.49 -17.18
CA ILE A 70 -4.83 1.48 -18.60
C ILE A 70 -5.66 2.71 -18.94
N THR A 71 -5.28 3.41 -19.99
CA THR A 71 -6.06 4.52 -20.54
C THR A 71 -6.63 4.08 -21.87
N GLN A 72 -7.96 4.07 -21.99
CA GLN A 72 -8.66 3.70 -23.21
C GLN A 72 -9.53 4.84 -23.70
N LYS A 73 -9.51 5.07 -25.02
CA LYS A 73 -10.51 5.91 -25.67
C LYS A 73 -11.80 5.10 -25.77
N SER A 74 -12.79 5.39 -24.93
CA SER A 74 -14.10 4.75 -25.00
C SER A 74 -15.13 5.71 -25.59
N LEU A 75 -15.92 5.22 -26.55
CA LEU A 75 -17.07 5.92 -27.14
C LEU A 75 -18.39 5.60 -26.43
N THR A 76 -18.38 4.89 -25.30
CA THR A 76 -19.61 4.30 -24.74
C THR A 76 -19.83 4.51 -23.23
N ILE A 77 -21.12 4.59 -22.89
CA ILE A 77 -21.77 5.10 -21.67
C ILE A 77 -21.55 4.21 -20.42
N HIS A 78 -20.99 3.01 -20.56
CA HIS A 78 -20.69 2.10 -19.45
C HIS A 78 -19.27 1.50 -19.56
N PRO A 79 -18.23 2.29 -19.24
CA PRO A 79 -16.83 1.87 -19.38
C PRO A 79 -16.45 0.74 -18.42
N GLU A 80 -17.16 0.57 -17.31
CA GLU A 80 -16.71 -0.27 -16.19
C GLU A 80 -16.76 -1.78 -16.44
N ASN A 81 -17.73 -2.28 -17.22
CA ASN A 81 -17.84 -3.73 -17.51
C ASN A 81 -17.08 -4.17 -18.78
N GLN A 82 -16.80 -3.27 -19.71
CA GLN A 82 -16.07 -3.60 -20.95
C GLN A 82 -14.57 -3.26 -20.87
N ALA A 83 -14.17 -2.20 -20.16
CA ALA A 83 -12.76 -1.82 -20.03
C ALA A 83 -12.03 -2.57 -18.89
N ALA A 84 -12.76 -3.25 -17.99
CA ALA A 84 -12.16 -4.16 -17.01
C ALA A 84 -11.50 -5.39 -17.65
N SER A 85 -12.03 -5.86 -18.78
CA SER A 85 -11.50 -7.03 -19.51
C SER A 85 -10.06 -6.80 -20.04
N PRO A 86 -9.76 -5.70 -20.75
CA PRO A 86 -8.38 -5.37 -21.15
C PRO A 86 -7.40 -5.20 -19.98
N LEU A 87 -7.83 -4.60 -18.87
CA LEU A 87 -6.98 -4.47 -17.68
C LEU A 87 -6.69 -5.84 -17.05
N GLN A 88 -7.71 -6.69 -16.97
CA GLN A 88 -7.59 -8.06 -16.51
C GLN A 88 -6.63 -8.87 -17.39
N ASP A 89 -6.74 -8.76 -18.72
CA ASP A 89 -5.84 -9.43 -19.67
C ASP A 89 -4.39 -8.98 -19.46
N ILE A 90 -4.15 -7.67 -19.28
CA ILE A 90 -2.82 -7.13 -18.97
C ILE A 90 -2.29 -7.70 -17.65
N LEU A 91 -3.13 -7.76 -16.62
CA LEU A 91 -2.73 -8.32 -15.32
C LEU A 91 -2.43 -9.82 -15.44
N GLN A 92 -3.23 -10.59 -16.18
CA GLN A 92 -3.01 -12.01 -16.42
C GLN A 92 -1.70 -12.29 -17.16
N GLN A 93 -1.44 -11.52 -18.22
CA GLN A 93 -0.23 -11.65 -19.01
C GLN A 93 1.02 -11.29 -18.19
N ASN A 94 0.94 -10.22 -17.38
CA ASN A 94 2.07 -9.76 -16.59
C ASN A 94 2.31 -10.59 -15.33
N TYR A 95 1.28 -11.22 -14.76
CA TYR A 95 1.35 -11.93 -13.49
C TYR A 95 0.77 -13.35 -13.62
N PRO A 96 1.50 -14.26 -14.28
CA PRO A 96 1.08 -15.65 -14.45
C PRO A 96 0.94 -16.39 -13.12
N GLU A 97 0.32 -17.57 -13.12
CA GLU A 97 0.18 -18.41 -11.92
C GLU A 97 1.52 -18.70 -11.21
N SER A 98 2.62 -18.79 -11.97
CA SER A 98 3.97 -18.96 -11.44
C SER A 98 4.40 -17.81 -10.51
N TYR A 99 3.94 -16.57 -10.75
CA TYR A 99 4.19 -15.43 -9.86
C TYR A 99 3.52 -15.63 -8.50
N PHE A 100 2.24 -15.99 -8.49
CA PHE A 100 1.49 -16.22 -7.26
C PHE A 100 1.99 -17.45 -6.51
N ALA A 101 2.28 -18.55 -7.22
CA ALA A 101 2.86 -19.75 -6.62
C ALA A 101 4.20 -19.46 -5.94
N PHE A 102 5.08 -18.69 -6.60
CA PHE A 102 6.36 -18.28 -6.02
C PHE A 102 6.16 -17.48 -4.72
N LEU A 103 5.30 -16.46 -4.73
CA LEU A 103 5.10 -15.61 -3.56
C LEU A 103 4.38 -16.33 -2.42
N THR A 104 3.46 -17.26 -2.71
CA THR A 104 2.74 -18.04 -1.68
C THR A 104 3.71 -18.80 -0.79
N TYR A 105 4.70 -19.47 -1.38
CA TYR A 105 5.70 -20.22 -0.62
C TYR A 105 6.40 -19.36 0.46
N PHE A 106 6.78 -18.13 0.12
CA PHE A 106 7.44 -17.23 1.06
C PHE A 106 6.44 -16.48 1.96
N ASN A 107 5.23 -16.22 1.48
CA ASN A 107 4.16 -15.61 2.25
C ASN A 107 3.64 -16.52 3.38
N GLU A 108 3.82 -17.84 3.28
CA GLU A 108 3.51 -18.80 4.34
C GLU A 108 4.61 -18.93 5.40
N ALA A 109 5.84 -18.47 5.11
CA ALA A 109 6.93 -18.51 6.08
C ALA A 109 6.54 -17.82 7.41
N ALA A 110 6.88 -18.46 8.53
CA ALA A 110 6.52 -17.99 9.86
C ALA A 110 7.06 -16.58 10.12
N SER A 111 6.21 -15.71 10.67
CA SER A 111 6.64 -14.42 11.19
C SER A 111 7.43 -14.62 12.48
N HIS A 112 8.47 -13.81 12.72
CA HIS A 112 9.13 -13.72 14.02
C HIS A 112 8.62 -12.50 14.79
N ASN A 113 9.02 -12.36 16.06
CA ASN A 113 8.56 -11.28 16.94
C ASN A 113 9.67 -10.28 17.32
N SER A 114 10.71 -10.17 16.50
CA SER A 114 11.88 -9.33 16.82
C SER A 114 11.57 -7.83 16.84
N ALA A 115 10.51 -7.38 16.15
CA ALA A 115 10.09 -5.99 16.14
C ALA A 115 9.37 -5.55 17.43
N GLU A 116 8.77 -6.48 18.18
CA GLU A 116 7.97 -6.16 19.35
C GLU A 116 8.70 -5.33 20.42
N PRO A 117 9.92 -5.69 20.89
CA PRO A 117 10.61 -4.90 21.90
C PRO A 117 10.91 -3.47 21.44
N ILE A 118 11.26 -3.28 20.17
CA ILE A 118 11.52 -1.96 19.56
C ILE A 118 10.24 -1.12 19.58
N LEU A 119 9.13 -1.70 19.12
CA LEU A 119 7.83 -1.03 19.09
C LEU A 119 7.29 -0.74 20.49
N LYS A 120 7.44 -1.67 21.45
CA LYS A 120 7.05 -1.46 22.86
C LYS A 120 7.84 -0.30 23.47
N ARG A 121 9.16 -0.22 23.23
CA ARG A 121 10.00 0.89 23.68
C ARG A 121 9.56 2.20 23.04
N TYR A 122 9.38 2.22 21.72
CA TYR A 122 8.95 3.41 20.98
C TYR A 122 7.58 3.93 21.45
N LEU A 123 6.57 3.07 21.56
CA LEU A 123 5.23 3.45 22.01
C LEU A 123 5.16 3.87 23.49
N THR A 124 6.15 3.48 24.29
CA THR A 124 6.26 3.93 25.69
C THR A 124 6.87 5.33 25.75
N ALA A 125 7.87 5.63 24.91
CA ALA A 125 8.48 6.96 24.81
C ALA A 125 7.58 7.99 24.10
N PHE A 126 6.82 7.54 23.09
CA PHE A 126 5.92 8.37 22.28
C PHE A 126 4.49 7.83 22.36
N PRO A 127 3.86 7.90 23.55
CA PRO A 127 2.54 7.34 23.74
C PRO A 127 1.52 8.10 22.87
N PRO A 128 0.54 7.40 22.28
CA PRO A 128 -0.50 8.03 21.46
C PRO A 128 -1.52 8.74 22.37
N LYS A 129 -1.08 9.78 23.07
CA LYS A 129 -1.95 10.58 23.92
C LYS A 129 -2.59 11.64 23.02
N THR A 130 -3.86 11.40 22.69
CA THR A 130 -4.85 12.31 22.07
C THR A 130 -4.61 12.83 20.64
N ALA A 131 -3.39 12.79 20.10
CA ALA A 131 -3.13 13.23 18.72
C ALA A 131 -3.45 12.13 17.69
N ARG A 132 -4.52 12.30 16.91
CA ARG A 132 -4.91 11.37 15.82
C ARG A 132 -3.76 11.09 14.85
N SER A 133 -2.96 12.10 14.53
CA SER A 133 -1.79 12.00 13.65
C SER A 133 -0.75 11.01 14.19
N LEU A 134 -0.42 11.13 15.48
CA LEU A 134 0.53 10.24 16.14
C LEU A 134 -0.02 8.80 16.19
N SER A 135 -1.31 8.62 16.49
CA SER A 135 -1.92 7.29 16.48
C SER A 135 -1.88 6.65 15.09
N GLN A 136 -2.14 7.42 14.02
CA GLN A 136 -2.02 6.93 12.65
C GLN A 136 -0.59 6.51 12.29
N ALA A 137 0.41 7.32 12.67
CA ALA A 137 1.81 7.02 12.39
C ALA A 137 2.29 5.78 13.16
N ASN A 138 1.89 5.66 14.43
CA ASN A 138 2.15 4.51 15.28
C ASN A 138 1.51 3.24 14.70
N TYR A 139 0.24 3.33 14.27
CA TYR A 139 -0.44 2.24 13.56
C TYR A 139 0.35 1.80 12.33
N ALA A 140 0.82 2.76 11.52
CA ALA A 140 1.57 2.46 10.30
C ALA A 140 2.91 1.77 10.57
N LEU A 141 3.62 2.10 11.65
CA LEU A 141 4.85 1.39 12.06
C LEU A 141 4.58 -0.06 12.47
N VAL A 142 3.54 -0.27 13.28
CA VAL A 142 3.13 -1.59 13.74
C VAL A 142 2.68 -2.44 12.53
N ASN A 143 1.92 -1.85 11.61
CA ASN A 143 1.50 -2.52 10.37
C ASN A 143 2.70 -2.87 9.48
N PHE A 144 3.66 -1.96 9.32
CA PHE A 144 4.89 -2.24 8.58
C PHE A 144 5.64 -3.45 9.15
N ALA A 145 5.82 -3.52 10.46
CA ALA A 145 6.50 -4.64 11.11
C ALA A 145 5.74 -5.96 10.92
N TYR A 146 4.41 -5.91 10.94
CA TYR A 146 3.55 -7.07 10.72
C TYR A 146 3.58 -7.56 9.26
N CYS A 147 3.35 -6.68 8.28
CA CYS A 147 3.40 -7.01 6.85
C CYS A 147 4.79 -7.51 6.42
N SER A 148 5.84 -6.99 7.05
CA SER A 148 7.20 -7.47 6.82
C SER A 148 7.58 -8.73 7.59
N LYS A 149 6.62 -9.37 8.28
CA LYS A 149 6.78 -10.63 9.03
C LYS A 149 7.79 -10.56 10.19
N ARG A 150 8.14 -9.34 10.63
CA ARG A 150 9.02 -9.09 11.79
C ARG A 150 8.27 -8.99 13.12
N LEU A 151 6.95 -9.00 13.03
CA LEU A 151 6.01 -9.02 14.14
C LEU A 151 5.01 -10.16 13.90
N HIS A 152 4.82 -11.04 14.87
CA HIS A 152 3.81 -12.09 14.77
C HIS A 152 2.42 -11.55 15.15
N ARG A 153 1.37 -12.33 14.86
CA ARG A 153 -0.02 -11.89 15.05
C ARG A 153 -0.36 -11.51 16.49
N ALA A 154 0.12 -12.24 17.49
CA ALA A 154 -0.18 -11.94 18.90
C ALA A 154 0.36 -10.56 19.31
N GLY A 155 1.62 -10.29 19.02
CA GLY A 155 2.29 -9.00 19.27
C GLY A 155 1.69 -7.85 18.45
N TYR A 156 1.26 -8.12 17.21
CA TYR A 156 0.50 -7.15 16.42
C TYR A 156 -0.79 -6.73 17.13
N LEU A 157 -1.60 -7.69 17.57
CA LEU A 157 -2.85 -7.42 18.29
C LEU A 157 -2.60 -6.72 19.63
N GLU A 158 -1.59 -7.13 20.40
CA GLU A 158 -1.19 -6.50 21.66
C GLU A 158 -0.82 -5.02 21.45
N LEU A 159 0.00 -4.74 20.45
CA LEU A 159 0.45 -3.38 20.15
C LEU A 159 -0.69 -2.51 19.62
N LEU A 160 -1.60 -3.06 18.81
CA LEU A 160 -2.77 -2.33 18.32
C LEU A 160 -3.70 -1.90 19.46
N GLN A 161 -3.86 -2.71 20.51
CA GLN A 161 -4.66 -2.32 21.69
C GLN A 161 -4.11 -1.08 22.40
N ARG A 162 -2.82 -0.76 22.22
CA ARG A 162 -2.19 0.44 22.79
C ARG A 162 -2.38 1.68 21.92
N ILE A 163 -2.92 1.55 20.72
CA ILE A 163 -3.06 2.62 19.74
C ILE A 163 -4.55 2.94 19.57
N PRO A 164 -5.04 4.09 20.07
CA PRO A 164 -6.43 4.52 19.88
C PRO A 164 -6.63 5.05 18.45
N TYR A 165 -6.53 4.16 17.47
CA TYR A 165 -6.73 4.45 16.06
C TYR A 165 -7.50 3.31 15.40
N SER A 166 -8.67 3.65 14.87
CA SER A 166 -9.36 2.79 13.93
C SER A 166 -9.02 3.28 12.52
N PRO A 167 -8.33 2.48 11.68
CA PRO A 167 -8.19 2.83 10.29
C PRO A 167 -9.59 2.97 9.68
N PRO A 168 -9.80 3.91 8.74
CA PRO A 168 -11.07 3.99 8.04
C PRO A 168 -11.36 2.66 7.34
N THR A 169 -12.47 2.01 7.74
CA THR A 169 -12.96 0.80 7.09
C THR A 169 -13.73 1.21 5.85
N GLY A 170 -13.08 1.15 4.69
CA GLY A 170 -13.67 1.54 3.41
C GLY A 170 -13.25 2.92 2.91
N LEU A 171 -13.60 3.20 1.67
CA LEU A 171 -13.43 4.53 1.08
C LEU A 171 -14.34 5.51 1.81
N PRO A 172 -13.86 6.70 2.22
CA PRO A 172 -14.79 7.75 2.59
C PRO A 172 -15.74 7.94 1.41
N ALA A 173 -17.05 7.91 1.65
CA ALA A 173 -18.04 8.21 0.62
C ALA A 173 -17.61 9.53 -0.05
N LEU A 174 -17.23 9.45 -1.33
CA LEU A 174 -16.72 10.57 -2.13
C LEU A 174 -17.77 11.69 -2.27
N ASP A 175 -19.01 11.43 -1.85
CA ASP A 175 -20.12 12.38 -1.82
C ASP A 175 -19.95 13.54 -0.82
N ARG A 176 -18.91 13.53 0.03
CA ARG A 176 -18.57 14.70 0.86
C ARG A 176 -17.46 15.51 0.20
N PHE A 177 -17.85 16.36 -0.75
CA PHE A 177 -17.04 17.44 -1.34
C PHE A 177 -16.49 18.44 -0.30
N ASP A 178 -16.83 18.27 0.98
CA ASP A 178 -16.40 19.11 2.08
C ASP A 178 -14.99 18.82 2.60
N PHE A 179 -14.28 17.80 2.11
CA PHE A 179 -12.94 17.47 2.63
C PHE A 179 -11.86 17.41 1.56
N GLN A 180 -10.74 18.10 1.80
CA GLN A 180 -9.52 17.99 1.01
C GLN A 180 -8.46 17.19 1.78
N PRO A 181 -8.16 15.95 1.37
CA PRO A 181 -7.03 15.20 1.92
C PRO A 181 -5.69 15.74 1.39
N LEU A 182 -4.70 15.80 2.29
CA LEU A 182 -3.29 15.96 1.96
C LEU A 182 -2.54 14.71 2.40
N TRP A 183 -1.58 14.27 1.58
CA TRP A 183 -0.77 13.09 1.83
C TRP A 183 0.71 13.44 1.83
N GLY A 184 1.52 12.70 2.58
CA GLY A 184 2.96 12.90 2.57
C GLY A 184 3.76 11.76 3.17
N ILE A 185 5.07 11.87 3.00
CA ILE A 185 6.09 10.90 3.42
C ILE A 185 7.30 11.64 3.98
N GLY A 186 7.98 11.00 4.92
CA GLY A 186 9.33 11.37 5.37
C GLY A 186 10.36 10.37 4.83
N TYR A 187 11.57 10.82 4.54
CA TYR A 187 12.63 9.96 4.04
C TYR A 187 14.02 10.47 4.39
N PHE A 188 14.98 9.56 4.55
CA PHE A 188 16.39 9.93 4.69
C PHE A 188 17.03 10.15 3.32
N LEU A 189 17.75 11.26 3.18
CA LEU A 189 18.69 11.49 2.08
C LEU A 189 19.99 10.68 2.29
N PRO A 190 20.85 10.55 1.26
CA PRO A 190 22.13 9.84 1.37
C PRO A 190 23.06 10.38 2.47
N ASP A 191 22.95 11.67 2.81
CA ASP A 191 23.68 12.34 3.89
C ASP A 191 23.04 12.17 5.28
N HIS A 192 22.05 11.26 5.39
CA HIS A 192 21.23 11.01 6.58
C HIS A 192 20.37 12.19 7.06
N THR A 193 20.22 13.24 6.25
CA THR A 193 19.28 14.32 6.56
C THR A 193 17.86 13.86 6.31
N LEU A 194 16.92 14.34 7.14
CA LEU A 194 15.50 14.00 7.03
C LEU A 194 14.79 15.00 6.13
N ALA A 195 14.21 14.50 5.05
CA ALA A 195 13.44 15.26 4.08
C ALA A 195 11.96 14.80 4.06
N TYR A 196 11.10 15.66 3.50
CA TYR A 196 9.66 15.43 3.45
C TYR A 196 9.11 15.74 2.07
N TYR A 197 8.09 14.99 1.64
CA TYR A 197 7.32 15.27 0.44
C TYR A 197 5.84 15.21 0.76
N SER A 198 5.05 16.15 0.24
CA SER A 198 3.60 16.21 0.44
C SER A 198 2.88 16.63 -0.82
N ASN A 199 1.71 16.06 -1.08
CA ASN A 199 0.86 16.41 -2.22
C ASN A 199 -0.63 16.23 -1.88
N ALA A 200 -1.50 17.00 -2.55
CA ALA A 200 -2.95 16.86 -2.49
C ALA A 200 -3.49 15.81 -3.47
N TYR A 201 -2.61 15.06 -4.14
CA TYR A 201 -2.93 13.94 -5.01
C TYR A 201 -2.10 12.74 -4.57
N LEU A 202 -2.76 11.76 -3.93
CA LEU A 202 -2.13 10.55 -3.37
C LEU A 202 -1.19 9.83 -4.37
N PRO A 203 -1.57 9.65 -5.65
CA PRO A 203 -0.70 9.00 -6.62
C PRO A 203 0.68 9.64 -6.79
N ASN A 204 0.77 10.97 -6.72
CA ASN A 204 2.07 11.66 -6.78
C ASN A 204 2.94 11.32 -5.57
N VAL A 205 2.34 11.17 -4.38
CA VAL A 205 3.05 10.76 -3.16
C VAL A 205 3.53 9.33 -3.27
N LEU A 206 2.69 8.42 -3.79
CA LEU A 206 3.05 7.02 -3.98
C LEU A 206 4.14 6.83 -5.04
N LYS A 207 4.03 7.52 -6.19
CA LYS A 207 5.08 7.54 -7.21
C LYS A 207 6.41 8.05 -6.65
N LYS A 208 6.39 9.14 -5.87
CA LYS A 208 7.60 9.66 -5.22
C LYS A 208 8.16 8.66 -4.21
N LYS A 209 7.29 8.04 -3.40
CA LYS A 209 7.66 7.00 -2.44
C LYS A 209 8.37 5.83 -3.13
N PHE A 210 7.77 5.26 -4.17
CA PHE A 210 8.35 4.13 -4.89
C PHE A 210 9.69 4.48 -5.56
N SER A 211 9.81 5.68 -6.15
CA SER A 211 11.10 6.14 -6.69
C SER A 211 12.20 6.14 -5.63
N LEU A 212 11.92 6.70 -4.45
CA LEU A 212 12.88 6.76 -3.33
C LEU A 212 13.19 5.36 -2.77
N GLU A 213 12.23 4.45 -2.73
CA GLU A 213 12.45 3.06 -2.29
C GLU A 213 13.32 2.28 -3.28
N THR A 214 13.14 2.47 -4.60
CA THR A 214 14.02 1.89 -5.63
C THR A 214 15.45 2.40 -5.51
N GLU A 215 15.64 3.64 -5.07
CA GLU A 215 16.95 4.22 -4.71
C GLU A 215 17.50 3.68 -3.37
N ARG A 216 16.83 2.68 -2.77
CA ARG A 216 17.17 2.06 -1.47
C ARG A 216 17.16 3.03 -0.29
N LEU A 217 16.44 4.15 -0.40
CA LEU A 217 16.27 5.09 0.70
C LEU A 217 15.23 4.57 1.70
N ILE A 218 15.37 4.99 2.96
CA ILE A 218 14.39 4.67 4.00
C ILE A 218 13.29 5.71 3.90
N VAL A 219 12.10 5.24 3.51
CA VAL A 219 10.91 6.06 3.33
C VAL A 219 9.82 5.61 4.30
N SER A 220 9.14 6.56 4.92
CA SER A 220 8.01 6.28 5.80
C SER A 220 6.84 5.64 5.04
N PRO A 221 5.89 5.01 5.76
CA PRO A 221 4.52 4.86 5.27
C PRO A 221 3.91 6.21 4.88
N VAL A 222 2.87 6.18 4.03
CA VAL A 222 2.13 7.39 3.65
C VAL A 222 1.29 7.86 4.83
N PHE A 223 1.48 9.13 5.19
CA PHE A 223 0.68 9.84 6.18
C PHE A 223 -0.37 10.69 5.48
N SER A 224 -1.54 10.89 6.09
CA SER A 224 -2.64 11.66 5.50
C SER A 224 -3.38 12.50 6.53
N GLN A 225 -3.84 13.68 6.15
CA GLN A 225 -4.76 14.49 6.94
C GLN A 225 -5.83 15.10 6.03
N SER A 226 -7.10 14.95 6.42
CA SER A 226 -8.22 15.58 5.72
C SER A 226 -8.59 16.91 6.38
N TYR A 227 -8.85 17.91 5.55
CA TYR A 227 -9.22 19.26 5.98
C TYR A 227 -10.62 19.61 5.48
N ALA A 228 -11.45 20.19 6.34
CA ALA A 228 -12.76 20.70 5.92
C ALA A 228 -12.60 21.92 4.99
N LEU A 229 -13.38 21.95 3.91
CA LEU A 229 -13.39 22.98 2.87
C LEU A 229 -14.44 24.07 3.16
N SER A 230 -15.51 23.72 3.87
CA SER A 230 -16.70 24.56 4.07
C SER A 230 -16.72 25.36 5.38
N GLU A 231 -15.70 25.27 6.22
CA GLU A 231 -15.62 26.07 7.45
C GLU A 231 -15.18 27.51 7.16
N PRO A 232 -15.92 28.55 7.60
CA PRO A 232 -15.54 29.96 7.43
C PRO A 232 -14.18 30.31 8.07
N SER A 233 -13.76 29.53 9.07
CA SER A 233 -12.48 29.60 9.76
C SER A 233 -11.39 28.70 9.16
N SER A 234 -11.67 28.00 8.04
CA SER A 234 -10.71 27.10 7.42
C SER A 234 -9.49 27.89 6.93
N PRO A 235 -8.26 27.41 7.19
CA PRO A 235 -7.07 28.07 6.67
C PRO A 235 -7.14 28.16 5.15
N SER A 236 -6.50 29.20 4.58
CA SER A 236 -6.27 29.25 3.14
C SER A 236 -5.61 27.97 2.64
N ILE A 237 -5.71 27.67 1.34
CA ILE A 237 -5.05 26.50 0.73
C ILE A 237 -3.56 26.44 1.16
N LYS A 238 -2.85 27.57 1.08
CA LYS A 238 -1.47 27.68 1.54
C LYS A 238 -1.33 27.36 3.04
N GLY A 239 -2.19 27.93 3.88
CA GLY A 239 -2.21 27.65 5.32
C GLY A 239 -2.41 26.17 5.64
N ARG A 240 -3.26 25.46 4.91
CA ARG A 240 -3.46 24.00 5.07
C ARG A 240 -2.23 23.20 4.68
N HIS A 241 -1.57 23.57 3.58
CA HIS A 241 -0.30 22.96 3.18
C HIS A 241 0.81 23.23 4.19
N ASP A 242 0.92 24.45 4.71
CA ASP A 242 1.92 24.81 5.72
C ASP A 242 1.69 24.04 7.03
N HIS A 243 0.44 24.00 7.49
CA HIS A 243 0.03 23.22 8.64
C HIS A 243 0.34 21.73 8.45
N PHE A 244 -0.01 21.15 7.29
CA PHE A 244 0.27 19.74 7.01
C PHE A 244 1.76 19.42 6.98
N ARG A 245 2.60 20.31 6.42
CA ARG A 245 4.05 20.13 6.42
C ARG A 245 4.63 20.15 7.82
N ASN A 246 4.13 21.01 8.71
CA ASN A 246 4.56 21.03 10.11
C ASN A 246 4.11 19.75 10.83
N LEU A 247 2.85 19.35 10.64
CA LEU A 247 2.31 18.11 11.20
C LEU A 247 3.11 16.87 10.74
N LEU A 248 3.52 16.81 9.46
CA LEU A 248 4.40 15.76 8.94
C LEU A 248 5.75 15.73 9.66
N LYS A 249 6.37 16.90 9.89
CA LYS A 249 7.67 16.99 10.58
C LYS A 249 7.59 16.54 12.04
N GLU A 250 6.52 16.94 12.72
CA GLU A 250 6.26 16.55 14.11
C GLU A 250 5.96 15.06 14.23
N THR A 251 5.12 14.53 13.33
CA THR A 251 4.64 13.16 13.40
C THR A 251 5.68 12.16 12.89
N LEU A 252 6.26 12.44 11.71
CA LEU A 252 7.35 11.65 11.11
C LEU A 252 8.69 12.26 11.51
N SER A 253 8.88 12.40 12.83
CA SER A 253 10.08 12.97 13.43
C SER A 253 11.33 12.11 13.19
N LEU A 254 12.50 12.63 13.57
CA LEU A 254 13.73 11.86 13.53
C LEU A 254 13.62 10.54 14.33
N ASN A 255 13.00 10.55 15.51
CA ASN A 255 12.82 9.35 16.32
C ASN A 255 11.93 8.30 15.64
N TYR A 256 10.87 8.74 14.96
CA TYR A 256 10.02 7.87 14.14
C TYR A 256 10.85 7.20 13.04
N MET A 257 11.62 8.00 12.30
CA MET A 257 12.39 7.52 11.15
C MET A 257 13.56 6.62 11.55
N LEU A 258 14.23 6.91 12.67
CA LEU A 258 15.25 6.03 13.26
C LEU A 258 14.66 4.71 13.73
N THR A 259 13.45 4.73 14.31
CA THR A 259 12.73 3.49 14.68
C THR A 259 12.39 2.67 13.45
N LEU A 260 11.90 3.31 12.37
CA LEU A 260 11.65 2.62 11.09
C LEU A 260 12.94 2.02 10.50
N GLN A 261 14.06 2.74 10.59
CA GLN A 261 15.36 2.24 10.15
C GLN A 261 15.79 1.01 10.97
N GLU A 262 15.62 1.05 12.30
CA GLU A 262 15.92 -0.08 13.19
C GLU A 262 15.09 -1.31 12.82
N LEU A 263 13.78 -1.11 12.57
CA LEU A 263 12.89 -2.17 12.11
C LEU A 263 13.30 -2.77 10.77
N LYS A 264 13.71 -1.94 9.79
CA LYS A 264 14.18 -2.40 8.48
C LYS A 264 15.49 -3.20 8.57
N ARG A 265 16.33 -2.95 9.58
CA ARG A 265 17.59 -3.66 9.81
C ARG A 265 17.44 -5.01 10.52
N LEU A 266 16.26 -5.31 11.07
CA LEU A 266 16.01 -6.61 11.70
C LEU A 266 16.17 -7.74 10.67
N PRO A 267 16.69 -8.91 11.10
CA PRO A 267 16.88 -10.07 10.24
C PRO A 267 15.61 -10.44 9.47
N SER A 268 15.78 -10.83 8.20
CA SER A 268 14.66 -11.31 7.40
C SER A 268 14.08 -12.59 8.01
N PRO A 269 12.75 -12.71 8.09
CA PRO A 269 12.10 -14.00 8.38
C PRO A 269 12.23 -14.99 7.21
N ILE A 270 12.62 -14.51 6.04
CA ILE A 270 12.78 -15.33 4.83
C ILE A 270 14.26 -15.72 4.69
N ASN A 271 14.51 -17.00 4.40
CA ASN A 271 15.86 -17.45 4.07
C ASN A 271 16.27 -16.88 2.69
N THR A 272 17.17 -15.89 2.69
CA THR A 272 17.62 -15.20 1.47
C THR A 272 18.21 -16.16 0.44
N MET A 273 19.00 -17.16 0.84
CA MET A 273 19.57 -18.12 -0.11
C MET A 273 18.49 -18.99 -0.77
N ALA A 274 17.49 -19.42 -0.01
CA ALA A 274 16.35 -20.16 -0.54
C ALA A 274 15.53 -19.28 -1.49
N PHE A 275 15.29 -18.01 -1.12
CA PHE A 275 14.60 -17.03 -1.96
C PHE A 275 15.30 -16.84 -3.30
N GLN A 276 16.60 -16.56 -3.30
CA GLN A 276 17.39 -16.37 -4.51
C GLN A 276 17.44 -17.62 -5.40
N LYS A 277 17.59 -18.80 -4.77
CA LYS A 277 17.57 -20.08 -5.50
C LYS A 277 16.22 -20.30 -6.18
N CYS A 278 15.12 -20.14 -5.46
CA CYS A 278 13.77 -20.27 -6.03
C CYS A 278 13.53 -19.21 -7.12
N LEU A 279 14.01 -17.98 -6.93
CA LEU A 279 13.86 -16.91 -7.90
C LEU A 279 14.59 -17.28 -9.19
N SER A 280 15.84 -17.73 -9.12
CA SER A 280 16.60 -18.16 -10.31
C SER A 280 15.93 -19.29 -11.09
N GLN A 281 15.21 -20.18 -10.39
CA GLN A 281 14.47 -21.29 -11.00
C GLN A 281 13.14 -20.83 -11.61
N ALA A 282 12.49 -19.84 -11.00
CA ALA A 282 11.22 -19.30 -11.47
C ALA A 282 11.40 -18.28 -12.62
N THR A 283 12.53 -17.57 -12.69
CA THR A 283 12.81 -16.51 -13.69
C THR A 283 12.44 -16.89 -15.13
N PRO A 284 12.75 -18.10 -15.65
CA PRO A 284 12.37 -18.47 -17.02
C PRO A 284 10.85 -18.49 -17.29
N HIS A 285 10.04 -18.52 -16.23
CA HIS A 285 8.57 -18.60 -16.27
C HIS A 285 7.89 -17.32 -15.77
N LEU A 286 8.65 -16.26 -15.55
CA LEU A 286 8.16 -14.98 -15.04
C LEU A 286 8.37 -13.88 -16.08
N THR A 287 7.46 -12.91 -16.11
CA THR A 287 7.63 -11.70 -16.91
C THR A 287 8.52 -10.69 -16.19
N GLU A 288 9.01 -9.68 -16.91
CA GLU A 288 9.73 -8.55 -16.30
C GLU A 288 8.88 -7.84 -15.23
N SER A 289 7.58 -7.67 -15.48
CA SER A 289 6.65 -7.08 -14.52
C SER A 289 6.53 -7.91 -13.24
N SER A 290 6.45 -9.24 -13.38
CA SER A 290 6.48 -10.17 -12.23
C SER A 290 7.78 -10.07 -11.44
N LEU A 291 8.94 -10.02 -12.12
CA LEU A 291 10.24 -9.90 -11.46
C LEU A 291 10.36 -8.58 -10.68
N ARG A 292 9.92 -7.46 -11.25
CA ARG A 292 9.87 -6.17 -10.54
C ARG A 292 8.94 -6.22 -9.33
N ALA A 293 7.76 -6.84 -9.46
CA ALA A 293 6.82 -7.00 -8.36
C ALA A 293 7.37 -7.90 -7.24
N ILE A 294 8.09 -8.97 -7.59
CA ILE A 294 8.81 -9.80 -6.62
C ILE A 294 9.85 -8.97 -5.86
N GLY A 295 10.52 -8.04 -6.53
CA GLY A 295 11.45 -7.09 -5.90
C GLY A 295 10.83 -6.28 -4.77
N PHE A 296 9.57 -5.86 -4.92
CA PHE A 296 8.84 -5.18 -3.85
C PHE A 296 8.65 -6.08 -2.62
N TYR A 297 8.30 -7.36 -2.82
CA TYR A 297 8.18 -8.33 -1.72
C TYR A 297 9.53 -8.66 -1.07
N SER A 298 10.60 -8.78 -1.86
CA SER A 298 11.94 -9.00 -1.33
C SER A 298 12.38 -7.83 -0.45
N ASP A 299 12.10 -6.59 -0.84
CA ASP A 299 12.41 -5.40 -0.05
C ASP A 299 11.56 -5.34 1.22
N MET A 300 10.27 -5.64 1.13
CA MET A 300 9.35 -5.67 2.28
C MET A 300 9.81 -6.70 3.33
N TRP A 301 10.12 -7.92 2.90
CA TRP A 301 10.58 -9.00 3.77
C TRP A 301 12.06 -8.89 4.12
N GLY A 302 12.82 -8.00 3.48
CA GLY A 302 14.25 -7.79 3.72
C GLY A 302 15.14 -8.94 3.24
N CYS A 303 14.77 -9.61 2.16
CA CYS A 303 15.54 -10.69 1.53
C CYS A 303 15.98 -10.30 0.11
N PRO A 304 16.90 -9.32 -0.03
CA PRO A 304 17.38 -8.84 -1.32
C PRO A 304 18.17 -9.88 -2.11
#